data_AF-A0A7S1YT58-F1
#
_entry.id   AF-A0A7S1YT58-F1
#
_cell.length_a   1.000
_cell.length_b   1.000
_cell.length_c   1.000
_cell.angle_alpha   90.00
_cell.angle_beta   90.00
_cell.angle_gamma   90.00
#
_symmetry.space_group_name_H-M   'P 1'
#
loop_
_entity.id
_entity.type
_entity.pdbx_description
1 polymer ?
#
loop_
_entity_poly.entity_id
_entity_poly.type
_entity_poly.pdbx_seq_one_letter_code
_entity_poly.pdbx_strand_id
1 'polypeptide(L)'
;EGKRFCNELGTRDYVSSRMLRYRKSPKDSVPIFSIVLSSAAADQVRHHISLYQPRGLLKKLRGLHALAKWMGVDKDTLLGTMMMYAKDARSGVDQFGKTWFPGLPTIGELVDETFYAGIVTPVLHYCMGGVAVNARGGVLPGSSINKKRDKEASGSNEEIGGLYAVGEVAG
;
A
#
# COMPACT_ATOMS: atom_id res chain seq x y z
N GLU A 1 6.78 12.82 -7.83
CA GLU A 1 7.44 13.72 -6.86
C GLU A 1 8.77 13.19 -6.31
N GLY A 2 9.00 11.87 -6.28
CA GLY A 2 10.30 11.32 -5.83
C GLY A 2 10.51 11.37 -4.31
N LYS A 3 9.45 11.66 -3.55
CA LYS A 3 9.44 11.74 -2.09
C LYS A 3 8.70 10.56 -1.49
N ARG A 4 9.15 10.11 -0.31
CA ARG A 4 8.42 9.15 0.52
C ARG A 4 7.18 9.80 1.12
N PHE A 5 6.17 9.00 1.44
CA PHE A 5 4.88 9.50 1.93
C PHE A 5 4.25 8.67 3.08
N CYS A 6 4.83 7.52 3.41
CA CYS A 6 4.36 6.64 4.48
C CYS A 6 5.47 5.71 4.98
N ASN A 7 5.21 5.03 6.10
CA ASN A 7 5.95 3.85 6.50
C ASN A 7 5.51 2.65 5.64
N GLU A 8 6.43 2.14 4.81
CA GLU A 8 6.17 1.07 3.84
C GLU A 8 5.93 -0.30 4.52
N LEU A 9 6.28 -0.44 5.80
CA LEU A 9 6.06 -1.64 6.62
C LEU A 9 4.76 -1.57 7.43
N GLY A 10 3.95 -0.52 7.24
CA GLY A 10 2.66 -0.37 7.90
C GLY A 10 1.63 -1.40 7.42
N THR A 11 0.45 -1.39 8.04
CA THR A 11 -0.67 -2.25 7.62
C THR A 11 -1.13 -1.91 6.20
N ARG A 12 -1.73 -2.89 5.50
CA ARG A 12 -2.24 -2.69 4.13
C ARG A 12 -3.24 -1.54 4.04
N ASP A 13 -4.13 -1.43 5.03
CA ASP A 13 -5.10 -0.33 5.15
C ASP A 13 -4.39 1.02 5.33
N TYR A 14 -3.39 1.09 6.21
CA TYR A 14 -2.60 2.29 6.39
C TYR A 14 -1.91 2.72 5.08
N VAL A 15 -1.14 1.84 4.43
CA VAL A 15 -0.41 2.19 3.21
C VAL A 15 -1.36 2.60 2.09
N SER A 16 -2.44 1.84 1.88
CA SER A 16 -3.44 2.14 0.85
C SER A 16 -4.15 3.46 1.11
N SER A 17 -4.52 3.75 2.37
CA SER A 17 -5.13 5.04 2.72
C SER A 17 -4.17 6.21 2.48
N ARG A 18 -2.86 6.03 2.72
CA ARG A 18 -1.84 7.04 2.40
C ARG A 18 -1.70 7.28 0.90
N MET A 19 -1.80 6.23 0.08
CA MET A 19 -1.82 6.35 -1.39
C MET A 19 -3.06 7.09 -1.87
N LEU A 20 -4.24 6.73 -1.34
CA LEU A 20 -5.52 7.33 -1.72
C LEU A 20 -5.63 8.83 -1.39
N ARG A 21 -4.89 9.34 -0.40
CA ARG A 21 -4.84 10.77 -0.08
C ARG A 21 -4.25 11.64 -1.20
N TYR A 22 -3.48 11.06 -2.12
CA TYR A 22 -2.96 11.77 -3.29
C TYR A 22 -3.98 11.89 -4.42
N ARG A 23 -5.16 11.30 -4.25
CA ARG A 23 -6.29 11.46 -5.15
C ARG A 23 -6.98 12.81 -4.89
N LYS A 24 -7.16 13.63 -5.93
CA LYS A 24 -7.80 14.96 -5.78
C LYS A 24 -9.32 14.86 -5.64
N SER A 25 -9.96 13.92 -6.34
CA SER A 25 -11.41 13.69 -6.32
C SER A 25 -11.77 12.19 -6.38
N PRO A 26 -12.91 11.75 -5.82
CA PRO A 26 -13.41 10.38 -5.94
C PRO A 26 -13.66 9.86 -7.37
N LYS A 27 -13.48 10.69 -8.39
CA LYS A 27 -13.54 10.29 -9.81
C LYS A 27 -12.16 10.19 -10.47
N ASP A 28 -11.12 10.75 -9.86
CA ASP A 28 -9.79 10.78 -10.46
C ASP A 28 -9.08 9.44 -10.29
N SER A 29 -8.16 9.11 -11.20
CA SER A 29 -7.27 7.97 -11.00
C SER A 29 -6.33 8.20 -9.82
N VAL A 30 -6.02 7.13 -9.08
CA VAL A 30 -4.96 7.18 -8.07
C VAL A 30 -3.61 7.41 -8.79
N PRO A 31 -2.74 8.29 -8.28
CA PRO A 31 -1.43 8.49 -8.89
C PRO A 31 -0.58 7.22 -8.91
N ILE A 32 0.40 7.19 -9.81
CA ILE A 32 1.37 6.11 -9.89
C ILE A 32 2.36 6.25 -8.74
N PHE A 33 2.58 5.16 -8.00
CA PHE A 33 3.63 5.08 -6.99
C PHE A 33 4.71 4.12 -7.45
N SER A 34 5.92 4.28 -6.92
CA SER A 34 7.05 3.41 -7.24
C SER A 34 7.56 2.74 -5.98
N ILE A 35 7.80 1.43 -6.08
CA ILE A 35 8.65 0.70 -5.13
C ILE A 35 10.07 0.73 -5.66
N VAL A 36 11.04 1.00 -4.78
CA VAL A 36 12.46 1.06 -5.13
C VAL A 36 13.25 0.23 -4.14
N LEU A 37 14.06 -0.69 -4.65
CA LEU A 37 14.95 -1.56 -3.88
C LEU A 37 16.39 -1.27 -4.29
N SER A 38 17.29 -1.18 -3.30
CA SER A 38 18.74 -1.21 -3.53
C SER A 38 19.20 -2.62 -3.91
N SER A 39 20.46 -2.76 -4.33
CA SER A 39 21.08 -4.07 -4.52
C SER A 39 21.06 -4.92 -3.24
N ALA A 40 21.41 -4.32 -2.10
CA ALA A 40 21.38 -4.98 -0.79
C ALA A 40 19.98 -5.47 -0.40
N ALA A 41 18.94 -4.68 -0.66
CA ALA A 41 17.55 -5.11 -0.42
C ALA A 41 17.15 -6.23 -1.39
N ALA A 42 17.48 -6.09 -2.67
CA ALA A 42 17.18 -7.10 -3.69
C ALA A 42 17.83 -8.45 -3.39
N ASP A 43 19.02 -8.47 -2.79
CA ASP A 43 19.71 -9.68 -2.36
C ASP A 43 18.97 -10.45 -1.27
N GLN A 44 18.22 -9.76 -0.41
CA GLN A 44 17.39 -10.41 0.61
C GLN A 44 16.11 -11.02 0.03
N VAL A 45 15.66 -10.55 -1.13
CA VAL A 45 14.40 -10.98 -1.78
C VAL A 45 14.63 -11.56 -3.18
N ARG A 46 15.77 -12.23 -3.41
CA ARG A 46 16.20 -12.76 -4.72
C ARG A 46 15.12 -13.55 -5.46
N HIS A 47 14.35 -14.36 -4.74
CA HIS A 47 13.27 -15.15 -5.32
C HIS A 47 12.16 -14.25 -5.93
N HIS A 48 11.84 -13.11 -5.31
CA HIS A 48 10.89 -12.17 -5.88
C HIS A 48 11.49 -11.42 -7.07
N ILE A 49 12.78 -11.06 -7.03
CA ILE A 49 13.46 -10.42 -8.16
C ILE A 49 13.45 -11.32 -9.40
N SER A 50 13.79 -12.61 -9.23
CA SER A 50 13.83 -13.57 -10.34
C SER A 50 12.45 -13.83 -10.96
N LEU A 51 11.38 -13.71 -10.18
CA LEU A 51 10.00 -13.84 -10.67
C LEU A 51 9.48 -12.57 -11.35
N TYR A 52 9.79 -11.40 -10.80
CA TYR A 52 9.17 -10.14 -11.21
C TYR A 52 9.89 -9.44 -12.36
N GLN A 53 11.22 -9.59 -12.45
CA GLN A 53 11.98 -8.93 -13.51
C GLN A 53 11.64 -9.46 -14.92
N PRO A 54 11.57 -10.80 -15.17
CA PRO A 54 11.20 -11.31 -16.49
C PRO A 54 9.77 -10.95 -16.92
N ARG A 55 8.88 -10.71 -15.95
CA ARG A 55 7.49 -10.29 -16.17
C ARG A 55 7.32 -8.78 -16.36
N GLY A 56 8.41 -8.02 -16.31
CA GLY A 56 8.39 -6.56 -16.44
C GLY A 56 7.79 -5.82 -15.24
N LEU A 57 7.60 -6.51 -14.10
CA LEU A 57 7.05 -5.89 -12.87
C LEU A 57 8.11 -5.12 -12.09
N LEU A 58 9.38 -5.54 -12.18
CA LEU A 58 10.53 -4.81 -11.67
C LEU A 58 11.53 -4.56 -12.81
N LYS A 59 12.06 -3.33 -12.87
CA LYS A 59 13.10 -2.93 -13.82
C LYS A 59 14.42 -2.73 -13.08
N LYS A 60 15.47 -3.38 -13.58
CA LYS A 60 16.85 -3.17 -13.14
C LYS A 60 17.38 -1.86 -13.76
N LEU A 61 17.85 -0.95 -12.92
CA LEU A 61 18.30 0.39 -13.30
C LEU A 61 19.66 0.64 -12.64
N ARG A 62 20.65 1.10 -13.41
CA ARG A 62 21.98 1.40 -12.90
C ARG A 62 22.13 2.90 -12.67
N GLY A 63 22.38 3.28 -11.42
CA GLY A 63 22.62 4.64 -10.98
C GLY A 63 21.35 5.46 -10.73
N LEU A 64 21.50 6.45 -9.86
CA LEU A 64 20.43 7.37 -9.47
C LEU A 64 19.83 8.14 -10.65
N HIS A 65 20.65 8.49 -11.65
CA HIS A 65 20.17 9.20 -12.84
C HIS A 65 19.19 8.34 -13.65
N ALA A 66 19.50 7.05 -13.87
CA ALA A 66 18.62 6.15 -14.59
C ALA A 66 17.31 5.91 -13.82
N LEU A 67 17.38 5.81 -12.49
CA LEU A 67 16.22 5.71 -11.63
C LEU A 67 15.33 6.96 -11.72
N ALA A 68 15.90 8.15 -11.56
CA ALA A 68 15.17 9.42 -11.64
C ALA A 68 14.48 9.60 -13.01
N LYS A 69 15.19 9.28 -14.09
CA LYS A 69 14.66 9.31 -15.45
C LYS A 69 13.50 8.33 -15.65
N TRP A 70 13.61 7.11 -15.13
CA TRP A 70 12.54 6.12 -15.20
C TRP A 70 11.31 6.53 -14.39
N MET A 71 11.51 7.12 -13.20
CA MET A 71 10.44 7.64 -12.36
C MET A 71 9.81 8.94 -12.89
N GLY A 72 10.46 9.63 -13.84
CA GLY A 72 10.03 10.94 -14.32
C GLY A 72 10.10 12.03 -13.24
N VAL A 73 11.10 11.96 -12.35
CA VAL A 73 11.28 12.91 -11.24
C VAL A 73 12.63 13.59 -11.29
N ASP A 74 12.72 14.73 -10.62
CA ASP A 74 13.98 15.44 -10.46
C ASP A 74 15.00 14.60 -9.67
N LYS A 75 16.24 14.55 -10.19
CA LYS A 75 17.33 13.73 -9.65
C LYS A 75 17.76 14.22 -8.27
N ASP A 76 17.81 15.53 -8.06
CA ASP A 76 18.30 16.11 -6.80
C ASP A 76 17.27 15.92 -5.67
N THR A 77 15.99 16.00 -6.01
CA THR A 77 14.88 15.63 -5.10
C THR A 77 14.97 14.15 -4.68
N LEU A 78 15.26 13.26 -5.62
CA LEU A 78 15.41 11.83 -5.32
C LEU A 78 16.68 11.56 -4.48
N LEU A 79 17.79 12.25 -4.77
CA LEU A 79 19.01 12.19 -3.98
C LEU A 79 18.75 12.59 -2.53
N GLY A 80 18.07 13.72 -2.32
CA GLY A 80 17.69 14.18 -0.98
C GLY A 80 16.83 13.16 -0.24
N THR A 81 15.92 12.48 -0.94
CA THR A 81 15.08 11.43 -0.36
C THR A 81 15.92 10.21 0.08
N MET A 82 16.86 9.76 -0.75
CA MET A 82 17.75 8.64 -0.42
C MET A 82 18.69 8.97 0.76
N MET A 83 19.25 10.18 0.76
CA MET A 83 20.11 10.67 1.85
C MET A 83 19.33 10.76 3.17
N MET A 84 18.11 11.30 3.13
CA MET A 84 17.24 11.36 4.31
C MET A 84 16.92 9.96 4.82
N TYR A 85 16.54 9.03 3.94
CA TYR A 85 16.24 7.65 4.33
C TYR A 85 17.42 6.95 5.01
N ALA A 86 18.64 7.12 4.49
CA ALA A 86 19.84 6.57 5.14
C ALA A 86 20.18 7.26 6.46
N LYS A 87 19.87 8.56 6.61
CA LYS A 87 20.00 9.27 7.88
C LYS A 87 19.01 8.73 8.92
N ASP A 88 17.74 8.58 8.52
CA ASP A 88 16.68 8.06 9.39
C ASP A 88 16.97 6.63 9.86
N ALA A 89 17.54 5.81 8.98
CA ALA A 89 17.98 4.47 9.33
C ALA A 89 19.11 4.46 10.38
N ARG A 90 20.00 5.46 10.38
CA ARG A 90 21.04 5.62 11.41
C ARG A 90 20.45 6.14 12.73
N SER A 91 19.43 7.01 12.69
CA SER A 91 18.73 7.46 13.90
C SER A 91 17.77 6.43 14.46
N GLY A 92 17.46 5.36 13.71
CA GLY A 92 16.61 4.25 14.14
C GLY A 92 15.10 4.53 14.03
N VAL A 93 14.71 5.72 13.57
CA VAL A 93 13.31 6.09 13.34
C VAL A 93 13.21 7.17 12.25
N ASP A 94 12.21 7.06 11.37
CA ASP A 94 11.89 8.10 10.39
C ASP A 94 10.65 8.93 10.78
N GLN A 95 10.37 9.98 9.99
CA GLN A 95 9.20 10.86 10.18
C GLN A 95 7.83 10.15 10.08
N PHE A 96 7.79 8.91 9.59
CA PHE A 96 6.57 8.10 9.49
C PHE A 96 6.48 7.03 10.58
N GLY A 97 7.43 6.98 11.52
CA GLY A 97 7.50 6.02 12.61
C GLY A 97 8.07 4.65 12.20
N LYS A 98 8.75 4.54 11.06
CA LYS A 98 9.44 3.32 10.64
C LYS A 98 10.71 3.15 11.48
N THR A 99 10.88 1.99 12.10
CA THR A 99 12.04 1.68 12.95
C THR A 99 12.96 0.59 12.40
N TRP A 100 12.53 -0.12 11.35
CA TRP A 100 13.29 -1.19 10.72
C TRP A 100 13.65 -0.83 9.27
N PHE A 101 14.93 -0.93 8.91
CA PHE A 101 15.49 -0.45 7.64
C PHE A 101 16.37 -1.52 6.97
N PRO A 102 15.78 -2.53 6.34
CA PRO A 102 16.55 -3.55 5.62
C PRO A 102 17.14 -3.01 4.32
N GLY A 103 18.34 -3.46 3.97
CA GLY A 103 18.95 -3.26 2.65
C GLY A 103 19.10 -1.80 2.23
N LEU A 104 19.84 -1.01 3.00
CA LEU A 104 20.11 0.38 2.65
C LEU A 104 21.01 0.48 1.41
N PRO A 105 20.78 1.44 0.50
CA PRO A 105 21.73 1.75 -0.56
C PRO A 105 22.98 2.42 0.03
N THR A 106 24.14 2.16 -0.56
CA THR A 106 25.39 2.82 -0.14
C THR A 106 25.39 4.25 -0.66
N ILE A 107 25.29 5.24 0.23
CA ILE A 107 25.16 6.66 -0.15
C ILE A 107 26.31 7.17 -1.03
N GLY A 108 27.53 6.69 -0.78
CA GLY A 108 28.71 7.05 -1.59
C GLY A 108 28.72 6.44 -3.00
N GLU A 109 27.86 5.46 -3.28
CA GLU A 109 27.87 4.67 -4.50
C GLU A 109 26.56 4.80 -5.29
N LEU A 110 25.66 5.73 -4.94
CA LEU A 110 24.35 5.90 -5.61
C LEU A 110 24.46 6.13 -7.13
N VAL A 111 25.61 6.61 -7.62
CA VAL A 111 25.88 6.81 -9.05
C VAL A 111 26.02 5.49 -9.80
N ASP A 112 26.61 4.47 -9.17
CA ASP A 112 26.85 3.15 -9.75
C ASP A 112 25.95 2.05 -9.16
N GLU A 113 25.21 2.37 -8.09
CA GLU A 113 24.28 1.50 -7.41
C GLU A 113 23.27 0.88 -8.39
N THR A 114 22.92 -0.37 -8.14
CA THR A 114 21.89 -1.06 -8.90
C THR A 114 20.57 -0.98 -8.15
N PHE A 115 19.59 -0.33 -8.77
CA PHE A 115 18.23 -0.27 -8.27
C PHE A 115 17.32 -1.26 -9.00
N TYR A 116 16.35 -1.80 -8.26
CA TYR A 116 15.21 -2.51 -8.82
C TYR A 116 13.96 -1.71 -8.48
N ALA A 117 13.27 -1.21 -9.50
CA ALA A 117 12.10 -0.36 -9.32
C ALA A 117 10.88 -0.91 -10.05
N GLY A 118 9.71 -0.77 -9.43
CA GLY A 118 8.42 -1.21 -9.98
C GLY A 118 7.33 -0.19 -9.73
N ILE A 119 6.27 -0.27 -10.51
CA ILE A 119 5.07 0.56 -10.32
C ILE A 119 4.11 -0.17 -9.37
N VAL A 120 3.54 0.57 -8.42
CA VAL A 120 2.54 0.08 -7.47
C VAL A 120 1.32 0.99 -7.50
N THR A 121 0.15 0.38 -7.48
CA THR A 121 -1.15 1.05 -7.31
C THR A 121 -1.99 0.23 -6.34
N PRO A 122 -2.81 0.85 -5.47
CA PRO A 122 -3.79 0.09 -4.71
C PRO A 122 -4.76 -0.60 -5.68
N VAL A 123 -5.10 -1.86 -5.37
CA VAL A 123 -6.06 -2.67 -6.11
C VAL A 123 -7.07 -3.25 -5.13
N LEU A 124 -8.32 -3.35 -5.57
CA LEU A 124 -9.34 -4.06 -4.83
C LEU A 124 -8.99 -5.55 -4.79
N HIS A 125 -8.87 -6.10 -3.59
CA HIS A 125 -8.57 -7.52 -3.39
C HIS A 125 -9.79 -8.30 -2.92
N TYR A 126 -10.55 -7.73 -1.97
CA TYR A 126 -11.78 -8.31 -1.42
C TYR A 126 -12.65 -7.20 -0.82
N CYS A 127 -13.98 -7.37 -0.83
CA CYS A 127 -14.93 -6.48 -0.15
C CYS A 127 -15.37 -7.14 1.16
N MET A 128 -15.04 -6.53 2.30
CA MET A 128 -15.48 -7.05 3.61
C MET A 128 -16.94 -6.77 3.92
N GLY A 129 -17.60 -5.89 3.16
CA GLY A 129 -19.02 -5.59 3.34
C GLY A 129 -19.89 -6.53 2.51
N GLY A 130 -21.12 -6.73 2.95
CA GLY A 130 -22.11 -7.52 2.25
C GLY A 130 -23.51 -7.17 2.73
N VAL A 131 -24.44 -8.06 2.43
CA VAL A 131 -25.80 -7.98 2.97
C VAL A 131 -25.75 -8.39 4.45
N ALA A 132 -26.35 -7.57 5.32
CA ALA A 132 -26.47 -7.93 6.72
C ALA A 132 -27.34 -9.19 6.87
N VAL A 133 -26.81 -10.19 7.57
CA VAL A 133 -27.50 -11.45 7.83
C VAL A 133 -27.49 -11.77 9.31
N ASN A 134 -28.44 -12.59 9.74
CA ASN A 134 -28.39 -13.21 11.06
C ASN A 134 -27.60 -14.53 11.05
N ALA A 135 -27.51 -15.19 12.21
CA ALA A 135 -26.76 -16.44 12.39
C ALA A 135 -27.27 -17.63 11.54
N ARG A 136 -28.47 -17.53 10.93
CA ARG A 136 -29.06 -18.53 10.03
C ARG A 136 -28.90 -18.16 8.56
N GLY A 137 -28.24 -17.04 8.25
CA GLY A 137 -28.09 -16.54 6.88
C GLY A 137 -29.30 -15.76 6.36
N GLY A 138 -30.32 -15.50 7.19
CA GLY A 138 -31.49 -14.71 6.78
C GLY A 138 -31.13 -13.23 6.66
N VAL A 139 -31.51 -12.61 5.55
CA VAL A 139 -31.16 -11.22 5.23
C VAL A 139 -31.97 -10.23 6.06
N LEU A 140 -31.30 -9.22 6.62
CA LEU A 140 -31.91 -8.16 7.41
C LEU A 140 -32.25 -6.94 6.53
N PRO A 141 -33.41 -6.27 6.75
CA PRO A 141 -33.75 -5.04 6.06
C PRO A 141 -32.83 -3.87 6.46
N GLY A 142 -32.60 -2.93 5.54
CA GLY A 142 -31.64 -1.82 5.72
C GLY A 142 -31.94 -0.89 6.91
N SER A 143 -33.20 -0.83 7.37
CA SER A 143 -33.63 -0.09 8.56
C SER A 143 -33.07 -0.65 9.87
N SER A 144 -32.68 -1.94 9.89
CA SER A 144 -32.17 -2.62 11.08
C SER A 144 -30.68 -2.34 11.35
N ILE A 145 -29.94 -1.85 10.36
CA ILE A 145 -28.47 -1.71 10.40
C ILE A 145 -28.01 -0.39 11.06
N ASN A 146 -28.86 0.63 11.11
CA ASN A 146 -28.51 1.96 11.63
C ASN A 146 -28.67 2.16 13.15
N LYS A 147 -28.93 1.10 13.93
CA LYS A 147 -28.99 1.16 15.41
C LYS A 147 -27.61 1.05 16.09
N LYS A 148 -26.55 1.68 15.56
CA LYS A 148 -25.29 1.81 16.32
C LYS A 148 -25.44 2.94 17.33
N ARG A 149 -25.78 2.66 18.61
CA ARG A 149 -25.31 3.38 19.83
C ARG A 149 -26.20 3.27 21.07
N ASP A 150 -27.41 2.73 20.99
CA ASP A 150 -28.28 2.67 22.17
C ASP A 150 -28.25 1.27 22.77
N LYS A 151 -27.74 1.18 24.01
CA LYS A 151 -27.68 -0.04 24.84
C LYS A 151 -29.03 -0.68 25.14
N GLU A 152 -30.14 -0.26 24.52
CA GLU A 152 -31.50 -0.71 24.86
C GLU A 152 -32.46 -0.79 23.66
N ALA A 153 -31.97 -0.93 22.43
CA ALA A 153 -32.88 -1.05 21.27
C ALA A 153 -33.15 -2.51 20.90
N SER A 154 -34.15 -3.13 21.56
CA SER A 154 -34.89 -4.30 21.07
C SER A 154 -35.48 -4.00 19.67
N GLY A 155 -34.71 -4.25 18.60
CA GLY A 155 -35.20 -4.24 17.23
C GLY A 155 -35.68 -5.63 16.86
N SER A 156 -36.86 -5.74 16.24
CA SER A 156 -37.31 -6.99 15.66
C SER A 156 -36.27 -7.48 14.65
N ASN A 157 -35.81 -8.70 14.85
CA ASN A 157 -34.89 -9.43 13.99
C ASN A 157 -35.62 -9.93 12.72
N GLU A 158 -36.54 -9.12 12.19
CA GLU A 158 -37.48 -9.54 11.16
C GLU A 158 -36.74 -9.62 9.83
N GLU A 159 -36.40 -10.85 9.47
CA GLU A 159 -35.73 -11.18 8.21
C GLU A 159 -36.63 -10.80 7.03
N ILE A 160 -36.02 -10.45 5.91
CA ILE A 160 -36.74 -10.41 4.63
C ILE A 160 -37.09 -11.86 4.28
N GLY A 161 -38.36 -12.22 4.46
CA GLY A 161 -38.84 -13.58 4.29
C GLY A 161 -38.45 -14.19 2.94
N GLY A 162 -37.79 -15.35 2.98
CA GLY A 162 -37.35 -16.09 1.79
C GLY A 162 -36.00 -15.65 1.21
N LEU A 163 -35.37 -14.60 1.74
CA LEU A 163 -34.07 -14.13 1.27
C LEU A 163 -32.95 -14.55 2.24
N TYR A 164 -32.05 -15.41 1.75
CA TYR A 164 -30.89 -15.89 2.48
C TYR A 164 -29.59 -15.55 1.75
N ALA A 165 -28.53 -15.20 2.47
CA ALA A 165 -27.21 -14.92 1.94
C ALA A 165 -26.13 -15.61 2.78
N VAL A 166 -25.13 -16.18 2.09
CA VAL A 166 -24.00 -16.92 2.70
C VAL A 166 -22.72 -16.66 1.90
N GLY A 167 -21.56 -16.83 2.52
CA GLY A 167 -20.27 -16.62 1.84
C GLY A 167 -19.99 -15.14 1.55
N GLU A 168 -19.37 -14.85 0.40
CA GLU A 168 -18.86 -13.50 0.07
C GLU A 168 -19.94 -12.42 -0.11
N VAL A 169 -21.22 -12.81 -0.21
CA VAL A 169 -22.35 -11.87 -0.29
C VAL A 169 -22.85 -11.40 1.08
N ALA A 170 -22.40 -12.02 2.18
CA ALA A 170 -22.72 -11.64 3.55
C ALA A 170 -21.55 -10.87 4.20
N GLY A 171 -21.82 -9.78 4.91
CA GLY A 171 -20.80 -8.96 5.57
C GLY A 171 -21.34 -7.82 6.42
#